data_AF-H0E5Y9-F1
#
_entry.id   AF-H0E5Y9-F1
#
_cell.length_a   1.000
_cell.length_b   1.000
_cell.length_c   1.000
_cell.angle_alpha   90.00
_cell.angle_beta   90.00
_cell.angle_gamma   90.00
#
_symmetry.space_group_name_H-M   'P 1'
#
loop_
_entity.id
_entity.type
_entity.pdbx_description
1 polymer ?
#
loop_
_entity_poly.entity_id
_entity_poly.type
_entity_poly.pdbx_seq_one_letter_code
_entity_poly.pdbx_strand_id
1 'polypeptide(L)'
;MVATRELQRTAPTSPPGVAGADERAARRALRGQIDALERSLSIAHAERFPHDVSPIVRLDRPGRAHCPRLLSLGGLEQIRDDLVAAHAALREQDATIARNRALLEEMRADPARHRFRRLTSADLGQPGCKAYQVRPRLGLVGLLTGWWRVKVSSGCPLRQPAAVRRAGRRRRPGGSRRR
;
A
#
# COMPACT_ATOMS: atom_id res chain seq x y z
N MET A 1 -13.74 59.55 29.60
CA MET A 1 -13.48 58.19 30.13
C MET A 1 -12.85 57.38 29.01
N VAL A 2 -11.55 57.15 29.17
CA VAL A 2 -10.58 56.25 28.51
C VAL A 2 -10.92 55.67 27.12
N ALA A 3 -10.17 56.12 26.11
CA ALA A 3 -10.02 55.47 24.82
C ALA A 3 -9.09 54.25 24.96
N THR A 4 -9.63 53.05 24.72
CA THR A 4 -8.84 51.81 24.65
C THR A 4 -8.09 51.73 23.33
N ARG A 5 -6.77 51.93 23.41
CA ARG A 5 -5.80 51.76 22.32
C ARG A 5 -5.49 50.27 22.18
N GLU A 6 -6.04 49.60 21.17
CA GLU A 6 -5.63 48.25 20.78
C GLU A 6 -4.19 48.26 20.27
N LEU A 7 -3.31 47.59 21.02
CA LEU A 7 -1.93 47.32 20.62
C LEU A 7 -1.94 46.23 19.54
N GLN A 8 -1.90 46.64 18.28
CA GLN A 8 -1.57 45.75 17.18
C GLN A 8 -0.14 45.23 17.37
N ARG A 9 -0.02 43.96 17.74
CA ARG A 9 1.25 43.23 17.75
C ARG A 9 1.62 42.90 16.30
N THR A 10 2.48 43.70 15.70
CA THR A 10 3.13 43.36 14.44
C THR A 10 4.12 42.22 14.68
N ALA A 11 3.94 41.11 13.96
CA ALA A 11 4.92 40.02 13.93
C ALA A 11 6.21 40.53 13.26
N PRO A 12 7.41 40.12 13.72
CA PRO A 12 8.65 40.53 13.08
C PRO A 12 8.73 39.91 11.67
N THR A 13 8.70 40.76 10.66
CA THR A 13 9.00 40.37 9.28
C THR A 13 10.50 40.11 9.19
N SER A 14 10.90 38.84 9.12
CA SER A 14 12.31 38.47 8.91
C SER A 14 12.85 39.10 7.62
N PRO A 15 14.14 39.50 7.59
CA PRO A 15 14.75 40.03 6.39
C PRO A 15 14.70 38.97 5.26
N PRO A 16 14.45 39.38 4.01
CA PRO A 16 14.19 38.48 2.88
C PRO A 16 15.33 37.48 2.60
N GLY A 17 16.56 37.78 3.04
CA GLY A 17 17.73 36.90 2.91
C GLY A 17 17.74 35.70 3.86
N VAL A 18 17.19 35.84 5.08
CA VAL A 18 17.19 34.76 6.09
C VAL A 18 16.12 33.72 5.75
N ALA A 19 14.90 34.17 5.41
CA ALA A 19 13.83 33.28 4.98
C ALA A 19 14.20 32.43 3.74
N GLY A 20 14.91 33.03 2.77
CA GLY A 20 15.42 32.29 1.61
C GLY A 20 16.55 31.31 1.93
N ALA A 21 17.38 31.58 2.95
CA ALA A 21 18.42 30.66 3.40
C ALA A 21 17.80 29.45 4.14
N ASP A 22 16.82 29.71 4.99
CA ASP A 22 16.06 28.68 5.71
C ASP A 22 15.29 27.77 4.76
N GLU A 23 14.63 28.33 3.74
CA GLU A 23 13.95 27.53 2.71
C GLU A 23 14.93 26.63 1.96
N ARG A 24 16.11 27.15 1.57
CA ARG A 24 17.14 26.33 0.91
C ARG A 24 17.64 25.20 1.80
N ALA A 25 17.80 25.46 3.10
CA ALA A 25 18.20 24.43 4.07
C ALA A 25 17.11 23.36 4.22
N ALA A 26 15.85 23.76 4.40
CA ALA A 26 14.70 22.85 4.47
C ALA A 26 14.58 21.99 3.20
N ARG A 27 14.77 22.60 2.03
CA ARG A 27 14.73 21.91 0.74
C ARG A 27 15.84 20.86 0.59
N ARG A 28 17.06 21.16 1.06
CA ARG A 28 18.17 20.18 1.10
C ARG A 28 17.85 19.04 2.05
N ALA A 29 17.34 19.34 3.24
CA ALA A 29 16.96 18.32 4.23
C ALA A 29 15.87 17.39 3.69
N LEU A 30 14.81 17.93 3.08
CA LEU A 30 13.73 17.12 2.48
C LEU A 30 14.24 16.23 1.33
N ARG A 31 15.12 16.73 0.47
CA ARG A 31 15.74 15.91 -0.58
C ARG A 31 16.54 14.77 0.02
N GLY A 32 17.35 15.02 1.05
CA GLY A 32 18.07 13.95 1.76
C GLY A 32 17.13 12.90 2.37
N GLN A 33 15.98 13.31 2.92
CA GLN A 33 14.96 12.38 3.42
C GLN A 33 14.34 11.54 2.30
N ILE A 34 13.98 12.18 1.18
CA ILE A 34 13.44 11.51 -0.01
C ILE A 34 14.44 10.48 -0.53
N ASP A 35 15.70 10.87 -0.72
CA ASP A 35 16.76 9.98 -1.23
C ASP A 35 16.95 8.75 -0.32
N ALA A 36 16.89 8.95 1.01
CA ALA A 36 16.98 7.86 1.97
C ALA A 36 15.77 6.90 1.89
N LEU A 37 14.54 7.44 1.78
CA LEU A 37 13.32 6.67 1.65
C LEU A 37 13.25 5.90 0.33
N GLU A 38 13.60 6.55 -0.78
CA GLU A 38 13.65 5.92 -2.11
C GLU A 38 14.66 4.77 -2.13
N ARG A 39 15.84 4.95 -1.51
CA ARG A 39 16.84 3.89 -1.38
C ARG A 39 16.33 2.73 -0.54
N SER A 40 15.71 3.00 0.61
CA SER A 40 15.16 1.97 1.49
C SER A 40 14.07 1.16 0.78
N LEU A 41 13.14 1.83 0.10
CA LEU A 41 12.12 1.18 -0.72
C LEU A 41 12.72 0.36 -1.87
N SER A 42 13.77 0.87 -2.50
CA SER A 42 14.49 0.16 -3.57
C SER A 42 15.11 -1.14 -3.10
N ILE A 43 15.78 -1.13 -1.95
CA ILE A 43 16.34 -2.34 -1.35
C ILE A 43 15.22 -3.33 -1.00
N ALA A 44 14.19 -2.88 -0.29
CA ALA A 44 13.09 -3.75 0.12
C ALA A 44 12.34 -4.36 -1.08
N HIS A 45 12.17 -3.61 -2.17
CA HIS A 45 11.58 -4.11 -3.40
C HIS A 45 12.48 -5.15 -4.09
N ALA A 46 13.78 -4.88 -4.20
CA ALA A 46 14.73 -5.81 -4.81
C ALA A 46 14.82 -7.14 -4.06
N GLU A 47 14.80 -7.12 -2.72
CA GLU A 47 14.71 -8.32 -1.89
C GLU A 47 13.42 -9.11 -2.14
N ARG A 48 12.32 -8.39 -2.38
CA ARG A 48 11.00 -8.97 -2.55
C ARG A 48 10.75 -9.53 -3.94
N PHE A 49 11.27 -8.86 -4.96
CA PHE A 49 11.09 -9.18 -6.36
C PHE A 49 12.45 -9.20 -7.08
N PRO A 50 13.28 -10.23 -6.87
CA PRO A 50 14.66 -10.28 -7.39
C PRO A 50 14.77 -10.20 -8.92
N HIS A 51 13.67 -10.43 -9.63
CA HIS A 51 13.60 -10.43 -11.09
C HIS A 51 12.67 -9.35 -11.65
N ASP A 52 12.05 -8.52 -10.80
CA ASP A 52 11.25 -7.38 -11.25
C ASP A 52 12.15 -6.15 -11.35
N VAL A 53 12.32 -5.65 -12.57
CA VAL A 53 13.10 -4.44 -12.88
C VAL A 53 12.17 -3.23 -13.08
N SER A 54 10.88 -3.35 -12.76
CA SER A 54 9.93 -2.25 -12.88
C SER A 54 10.30 -1.12 -11.92
N PRO A 55 10.17 0.16 -12.34
CA PRO A 55 10.39 1.28 -11.44
C PRO A 55 9.35 1.28 -10.31
N ILE A 56 9.83 1.30 -9.08
CA ILE A 56 9.04 1.23 -7.83
C ILE A 56 8.13 2.45 -7.69
N VAL A 57 8.65 3.61 -8.10
CA VAL A 57 7.89 4.86 -8.19
C VAL A 57 7.53 5.07 -9.65
N ARG A 58 6.27 4.82 -10.01
CA ARG A 58 5.74 5.33 -11.28
C ARG A 58 5.62 6.84 -11.13
N LEU A 59 6.56 7.57 -11.72
CA LEU A 59 6.55 9.03 -11.80
C LEU A 59 5.41 9.57 -12.67
N ASP A 60 4.62 8.71 -13.31
CA ASP A 60 3.39 9.08 -14.01
C ASP A 60 2.24 9.36 -13.05
N ARG A 61 2.31 10.52 -12.39
CA ARG A 61 1.15 11.15 -11.77
C ARG A 61 0.40 11.93 -12.86
N PRO A 62 -0.85 11.58 -13.19
CA PRO A 62 -1.63 12.34 -14.17
C PRO A 62 -1.73 13.81 -13.73
N GLY A 63 -1.28 14.73 -14.58
CA GLY A 63 -1.28 16.18 -14.31
C GLY A 63 0.07 16.81 -13.98
N ARG A 64 1.16 16.03 -13.82
CA ARG A 64 2.53 16.60 -13.82
C ARG A 64 3.06 16.63 -15.25
N ALA A 65 3.01 17.79 -15.89
CA ALA A 65 3.74 18.01 -17.13
C ALA A 65 5.24 17.69 -16.90
N HIS A 66 5.83 16.86 -17.78
CA HIS A 66 7.24 16.44 -17.77
C HIS A 66 8.25 17.58 -18.08
N CYS A 67 7.91 18.83 -17.78
CA CYS A 67 8.89 19.91 -17.85
C CYS A 67 9.81 19.84 -16.63
N PRO A 68 11.15 19.95 -16.80
CA PRO A 68 12.08 20.12 -15.69
C PRO A 68 11.71 21.37 -14.90
N ARG A 69 11.01 21.19 -13.78
CA ARG A 69 10.62 22.26 -12.87
C ARG A 69 11.11 21.91 -11.48
N LEU A 70 11.71 22.88 -10.80
CA LEU A 70 11.98 22.78 -9.38
C LEU A 70 10.63 22.72 -8.66
N LEU A 71 10.31 21.56 -8.06
CA LEU A 71 9.11 21.39 -7.23
C LEU A 71 9.08 22.45 -6.12
N SER A 72 7.92 22.91 -5.67
CA SER A 72 7.82 23.74 -4.47
C SER A 72 8.24 22.94 -3.21
N LEU A 73 8.43 23.63 -2.07
CA LEU A 73 8.71 22.97 -0.79
C LEU A 73 7.60 21.97 -0.43
N GLY A 74 6.33 22.39 -0.49
CA GLY A 74 5.18 21.50 -0.29
C GLY A 74 5.10 20.37 -1.32
N GLY A 75 5.61 20.58 -2.54
CA GLY A 75 5.74 19.52 -3.54
C GLY A 75 6.76 18.43 -3.17
N LEU A 76 7.80 18.77 -2.39
CA LEU A 76 8.75 17.80 -1.83
C LEU A 76 8.16 17.10 -0.60
N GLU A 77 7.46 17.82 0.27
CA GLU A 77 6.77 17.23 1.42
C GLU A 77 5.75 16.17 0.99
N GLN A 78 4.95 16.47 -0.04
CA GLN A 78 4.02 15.49 -0.59
C GLN A 78 4.73 14.23 -1.09
N ILE A 79 5.89 14.36 -1.75
CA ILE A 79 6.67 13.20 -2.19
C ILE A 79 7.17 12.40 -1.01
N ARG A 80 7.73 13.06 0.02
CA ARG A 80 8.15 12.39 1.25
C ARG A 80 6.98 11.62 1.87
N ASP A 81 5.82 12.24 1.99
CA ASP A 81 4.64 11.64 2.63
C ASP A 81 4.11 10.46 1.81
N ASP A 82 4.12 10.56 0.48
CA ASP A 82 3.79 9.46 -0.42
C ASP A 82 4.76 8.26 -0.25
N LEU A 83 6.07 8.53 -0.11
CA LEU A 83 7.09 7.50 0.13
C LEU A 83 6.96 6.85 1.51
N VAL A 84 6.68 7.65 2.56
CA VAL A 84 6.40 7.13 3.91
C VAL A 84 5.18 6.22 3.89
N ALA A 85 4.10 6.62 3.21
CA ALA A 85 2.90 5.81 3.06
C ALA A 85 3.19 4.50 2.29
N ALA A 86 3.98 4.56 1.22
CA ALA A 86 4.39 3.38 0.47
C ALA A 86 5.22 2.41 1.34
N HIS A 87 6.14 2.93 2.14
CA HIS A 87 6.96 2.13 3.05
C HIS A 87 6.10 1.47 4.14
N ALA A 88 5.16 2.20 4.74
CA ALA A 88 4.21 1.65 5.71
C ALA A 88 3.34 0.54 5.10
N ALA A 89 2.85 0.74 3.87
CA ALA A 89 2.06 -0.26 3.16
C ALA A 89 2.86 -1.55 2.89
N LEU A 90 4.15 -1.44 2.54
CA LEU A 90 5.01 -2.60 2.34
C LEU A 90 5.19 -3.39 3.65
N ARG A 91 5.40 -2.70 4.77
CA ARG A 91 5.54 -3.33 6.09
C ARG A 91 4.27 -4.06 6.54
N GLU A 92 3.10 -3.49 6.30
CA GLU A 92 1.83 -4.15 6.63
C GLU A 92 1.61 -5.42 5.78
N GLN A 93 2.03 -5.38 4.50
CA GLN A 93 2.00 -6.56 3.64
C GLN A 93 2.92 -7.66 4.18
N ASP A 94 4.15 -7.33 4.58
CA ASP A 94 5.09 -8.29 5.16
C ASP A 94 4.55 -8.91 6.45
N ALA A 95 3.95 -8.10 7.33
CA ALA A 95 3.29 -8.59 8.54
C ALA A 95 2.13 -9.54 8.22
N THR A 96 1.34 -9.23 7.19
CA THR A 96 0.26 -10.11 6.71
C THR A 96 0.81 -11.44 6.18
N ILE A 97 1.88 -11.40 5.40
CA ILE A 97 2.54 -12.60 4.86
C ILE A 97 3.11 -13.47 6.00
N ALA A 98 3.77 -12.86 6.99
CA ALA A 98 4.29 -13.56 8.14
C ALA A 98 3.16 -14.26 8.93
N ARG A 99 2.06 -13.56 9.18
CA ARG A 99 0.85 -14.15 9.81
C ARG A 99 0.28 -15.31 9.01
N ASN A 100 0.18 -15.17 7.68
CA ASN A 100 -0.32 -16.24 6.82
C ASN A 100 0.61 -17.46 6.77
N ARG A 101 1.93 -17.25 6.83
CA ARG A 101 2.90 -18.35 6.93
C ARG A 101 2.76 -19.11 8.24
N ALA A 102 2.64 -18.40 9.36
CA ALA A 102 2.35 -19.02 10.66
C ALA A 102 1.04 -19.83 10.62
N LEU A 103 -0.03 -19.24 10.08
CA LEU A 103 -1.32 -19.92 9.91
C LEU A 103 -1.22 -21.17 9.04
N LEU A 104 -0.37 -21.19 8.00
CA LEU A 104 -0.18 -22.39 7.19
C LEU A 104 0.46 -23.52 8.00
N GLU A 105 1.41 -23.21 8.87
CA GLU A 105 2.02 -24.23 9.74
C GLU A 105 1.01 -24.72 10.78
N GLU A 106 0.18 -23.85 11.35
CA GLU A 106 -0.95 -24.24 12.21
C GLU A 106 -1.94 -25.16 11.47
N MET A 107 -2.31 -24.82 10.23
CA MET A 107 -3.18 -25.65 9.39
C MET A 107 -2.60 -27.05 9.13
N ARG A 108 -1.27 -27.18 9.04
CA ARG A 108 -0.59 -28.48 8.87
C ARG A 108 -0.55 -29.28 10.16
N ALA A 109 -0.31 -28.62 11.29
CA ALA A 109 -0.27 -29.24 12.60
C ALA A 109 -1.66 -29.72 13.07
N ASP A 110 -2.69 -28.88 12.91
CA ASP A 110 -4.07 -29.21 13.26
C ASP A 110 -5.07 -28.74 12.18
N PRO A 111 -5.21 -29.52 11.09
CA PRO A 111 -6.17 -29.17 10.04
C PRO A 111 -7.63 -29.17 10.54
N ALA A 112 -7.95 -29.88 11.62
CA ALA A 112 -9.33 -29.98 12.11
C ALA A 112 -9.84 -28.69 12.76
N ARG A 113 -8.93 -27.85 13.29
CA ARG A 113 -9.22 -26.51 13.80
C ARG A 113 -9.39 -25.45 12.71
N HIS A 114 -8.79 -25.66 11.54
CA HIS A 114 -8.80 -24.69 10.44
C HIS A 114 -9.67 -25.15 9.25
N ARG A 115 -10.85 -25.70 9.54
CA ARG A 115 -11.77 -26.29 8.56
C ARG A 115 -12.03 -25.35 7.39
N PHE A 116 -11.91 -25.88 6.17
CA PHE A 116 -12.14 -25.17 4.90
C PHE A 116 -11.24 -23.96 4.63
N ARG A 117 -10.30 -23.63 5.52
CA ARG A 117 -9.37 -22.52 5.34
C ARG A 117 -8.57 -22.72 4.06
N ARG A 118 -8.34 -21.62 3.34
CA ARG A 118 -7.58 -21.59 2.10
C ARG A 118 -6.56 -20.46 2.12
N LEU A 119 -5.34 -20.76 1.71
CA LEU A 119 -4.26 -19.81 1.46
C LEU A 119 -3.68 -20.06 0.07
N THR A 120 -3.23 -19.01 -0.60
CA THR A 120 -2.60 -19.08 -1.92
C THR A 120 -1.10 -18.75 -1.84
N SER A 121 -0.34 -19.08 -2.88
CA SER A 121 1.06 -18.64 -3.03
C SER A 121 1.21 -17.13 -2.83
N ALA A 122 0.27 -16.33 -3.37
CA ALA A 122 0.27 -14.88 -3.22
C ALA A 122 0.12 -14.45 -1.74
N ASP A 123 -0.81 -15.08 -1.01
CA ASP A 123 -1.03 -14.80 0.42
C ASP A 123 0.21 -15.11 1.28
N LEU A 124 1.06 -16.03 0.82
CA LEU A 124 2.30 -16.45 1.47
C LEU A 124 3.54 -15.70 0.97
N GLY A 125 3.35 -14.80 0.01
CA GLY A 125 4.45 -14.10 -0.64
C GLY A 125 5.42 -15.02 -1.37
N GLN A 126 4.92 -16.10 -1.95
CA GLN A 126 5.69 -17.05 -2.73
C GLN A 126 5.33 -16.93 -4.21
N PRO A 127 6.26 -17.17 -5.14
CA PRO A 127 5.94 -17.25 -6.55
C PRO A 127 5.03 -18.46 -6.85
N GLY A 128 4.37 -18.40 -8.01
CA GLY A 128 3.52 -19.47 -8.53
C GLY A 128 2.06 -19.40 -8.09
N CYS A 129 1.32 -20.47 -8.39
CA CYS A 129 -0.14 -20.51 -8.28
C CYS A 129 -0.65 -21.57 -7.29
N LYS A 130 0.15 -21.96 -6.28
CA LYS A 130 -0.28 -23.00 -5.34
C LYS A 130 -1.44 -22.48 -4.49
N ALA A 131 -2.35 -23.38 -4.15
CA ALA A 131 -3.35 -23.15 -3.13
C ALA A 131 -3.32 -24.28 -2.10
N TYR A 132 -3.28 -23.89 -0.84
CA TYR A 132 -3.31 -24.75 0.34
C TYR A 132 -4.72 -24.67 0.90
N GLN A 133 -5.43 -25.79 0.93
CA GLN A 133 -6.80 -25.82 1.42
C GLN A 133 -7.04 -26.99 2.35
N VAL A 134 -7.61 -26.70 3.51
CA VAL A 134 -8.07 -27.73 4.44
C VAL A 134 -9.36 -28.34 3.91
N ARG A 135 -9.38 -29.66 3.73
CA ARG A 135 -10.53 -30.42 3.23
C ARG A 135 -10.76 -31.67 4.08
N PRO A 136 -12.02 -32.12 4.23
CA PRO A 136 -12.29 -33.40 4.85
C PRO A 136 -11.71 -34.53 3.98
N ARG A 137 -11.19 -35.57 4.63
CA ARG A 137 -10.77 -36.82 3.98
C ARG A 137 -12.01 -37.62 3.62
N LEU A 138 -12.00 -38.35 2.50
CA LEU A 138 -13.10 -39.26 2.13
C LEU A 138 -14.50 -38.59 2.04
N GLY A 139 -14.57 -37.30 1.71
CA GLY A 139 -15.85 -36.59 1.51
C GLY A 139 -16.65 -36.38 2.80
N LEU A 140 -17.93 -36.75 2.78
CA LEU A 140 -18.87 -36.57 3.92
C LEU A 140 -18.43 -37.35 5.17
N VAL A 141 -17.82 -38.53 5.00
CA VAL A 141 -17.37 -39.34 6.13
C VAL A 141 -16.33 -38.58 6.96
N GLY A 142 -15.28 -38.04 6.34
CA GLY A 142 -14.28 -37.26 7.09
C GLY A 142 -14.81 -35.94 7.62
N LEU A 143 -15.90 -35.40 7.07
CA LEU A 143 -16.58 -34.25 7.66
C LEU A 143 -17.19 -34.62 9.02
N LEU A 144 -17.84 -35.78 9.10
CA LEU A 144 -18.52 -36.27 10.30
C LEU A 144 -17.54 -36.84 11.34
N THR A 145 -16.48 -37.53 10.91
CA THR A 145 -15.49 -38.13 11.80
C THR A 145 -14.36 -37.17 12.20
N GLY A 146 -14.36 -35.95 11.67
CA GLY A 146 -13.31 -34.96 11.93
C GLY A 146 -11.97 -35.33 11.29
N TRP A 147 -11.96 -36.10 10.21
CA TRP A 147 -10.73 -36.44 9.50
C TRP A 147 -10.40 -35.36 8.47
N TRP A 148 -9.45 -34.48 8.80
CA TRP A 148 -9.07 -33.35 7.95
C TRP A 148 -7.65 -33.49 7.41
N ARG A 149 -7.37 -32.82 6.27
CA ARG A 149 -6.02 -32.70 5.71
C ARG A 149 -5.84 -31.38 4.99
N VAL A 150 -4.61 -30.88 4.94
CA VAL A 150 -4.22 -29.82 4.01
C VAL A 150 -3.98 -30.44 2.65
N LYS A 151 -4.76 -30.02 1.65
CA LYS A 151 -4.55 -30.34 0.24
C LYS A 151 -3.81 -29.20 -0.44
N VAL A 152 -2.71 -29.51 -1.11
CA VAL A 152 -2.01 -28.56 -1.98
C VAL A 152 -2.46 -28.81 -3.41
N SER A 153 -2.96 -27.77 -4.08
CA SER A 153 -3.27 -27.81 -5.51
C SER A 153 -2.35 -26.85 -6.26
N SER A 154 -1.66 -27.36 -7.27
CA SER A 154 -0.81 -26.60 -8.19
C SER A 154 -1.59 -26.16 -9.44
N GLY A 155 -2.79 -25.62 -9.26
CA GLY A 155 -3.54 -25.06 -10.37
C GLY A 155 -3.07 -23.65 -10.64
N CYS A 156 -2.32 -23.39 -11.71
CA CYS A 156 -2.34 -22.04 -12.27
C CYS A 156 -3.73 -21.83 -12.86
N PRO A 157 -4.58 -20.98 -12.25
CA PRO A 157 -5.74 -20.53 -12.98
C PRO A 157 -5.17 -19.79 -14.18
N LEU A 158 -5.36 -20.33 -15.39
CA LEU A 158 -5.09 -19.64 -16.65
C LEU A 158 -5.51 -18.18 -16.47
N ARG A 159 -4.56 -17.26 -16.72
CA ARG A 159 -4.64 -15.79 -16.54
C ARG A 159 -6.08 -15.30 -16.41
N GLN A 160 -6.60 -15.22 -15.18
CA GLN A 160 -7.90 -14.59 -14.98
C GLN A 160 -7.70 -13.10 -15.34
N PRO A 161 -8.46 -12.53 -16.29
CA PRO A 161 -8.40 -11.10 -16.53
C PRO A 161 -8.67 -10.41 -15.20
N ALA A 162 -7.76 -9.53 -14.77
CA ALA A 162 -7.86 -8.80 -13.52
C ALA A 162 -9.29 -8.27 -13.41
N ALA A 163 -10.03 -8.76 -12.39
CA ALA A 163 -11.38 -8.32 -12.16
C ALA A 163 -11.34 -6.80 -11.96
N VAL A 164 -11.72 -6.06 -13.01
CA VAL A 164 -12.02 -4.64 -12.90
C VAL A 164 -13.08 -4.56 -11.83
N ARG A 165 -12.69 -4.09 -10.64
CA ARG A 165 -13.61 -3.66 -9.59
C ARG A 165 -14.50 -2.64 -10.27
N ARG A 166 -15.69 -3.06 -10.71
CA ARG A 166 -16.72 -2.17 -11.24
C ARG A 166 -17.09 -1.25 -10.09
N ALA A 167 -16.43 -0.08 -10.03
CA ALA A 167 -16.88 1.03 -9.22
C ALA A 167 -18.34 1.28 -9.61
N GLY A 168 -19.23 1.12 -8.62
CA GLY A 168 -20.66 1.21 -8.82
C GLY A 168 -21.01 2.51 -9.55
N ARG A 169 -21.63 2.37 -10.72
CA ARG A 169 -22.35 3.49 -11.34
C ARG A 169 -23.45 3.90 -10.37
N ARG A 170 -23.25 5.01 -9.67
CA ARG A 170 -24.32 5.72 -8.98
C ARG A 170 -25.40 6.05 -10.01
N ARG A 171 -26.59 5.49 -9.79
CA ARG A 171 -27.83 5.85 -10.48
C ARG A 171 -28.07 7.35 -10.18
N ARG A 172 -28.00 8.22 -11.19
CA ARG A 172 -28.56 9.58 -11.09
C ARG A 172 -30.09 9.47 -11.06
N PRO A 173 -30.79 10.01 -10.07
CA PRO A 173 -32.23 10.21 -10.17
C PRO A 173 -32.52 11.57 -10.80
N GLY A 174 -33.63 11.65 -11.54
CA GLY A 174 -34.35 12.91 -11.75
C GLY A 174 -34.36 13.44 -13.18
N GLY A 175 -35.55 13.46 -13.77
CA GLY A 175 -35.82 14.14 -15.03
C GLY A 175 -37.24 13.92 -15.54
N SER A 176 -38.25 14.20 -14.72
CA SER A 176 -39.65 14.25 -15.15
C SER A 176 -39.83 15.35 -16.20
N ARG A 177 -40.25 14.99 -17.43
CA ARG A 177 -40.80 15.96 -18.38
C ARG A 177 -42.32 15.85 -18.37
N ARG A 178 -42.94 16.91 -17.86
CA ARG A 178 -44.32 17.30 -18.14
C ARG A 178 -44.38 17.86 -19.56
N ARG A 179 -45.25 17.32 -20.40
CA ARG A 179 -46.34 17.99 -21.13
C ARG A 179 -46.87 17.04 -22.20
#